data_AF-A0AA45C8Z9-F1
#
_entry.id   AF-A0AA45C8Z9-F1
#
_cell.length_a   1.000
_cell.length_b   1.000
_cell.length_c   1.000
_cell.angle_alpha   90.00
_cell.angle_beta   90.00
_cell.angle_gamma   90.00
#
_symmetry.space_group_name_H-M   'P 1'
#
loop_
_entity.id
_entity.type
_entity.pdbx_description
1 polymer ?
#
loop_
_entity_poly.entity_id
_entity_poly.type
_entity_poly.pdbx_seq_one_letter_code
_entity_poly.pdbx_strand_id
1 'polypeptide(L)'
;MATAWRKVKNENDKNFTIQNMLDIYYGKSNYAKYDNSMCQWNQFVKDFCEDEKSFLYSNKLKVASILWKEIRDSKKEKVYHKELLDKYSEKIKDYQK
;
A
#
# COMPACT_ATOMS: atom_id res chain seq x y z
N MET A 1 -11.06 4.24 -5.98
CA MET A 1 -11.01 4.70 -7.39
C MET A 1 -10.34 3.73 -8.36
N ALA A 2 -9.10 3.27 -8.15
CA ALA A 2 -8.40 2.42 -9.13
C ALA A 2 -9.17 1.14 -9.52
N THR A 3 -9.86 0.49 -8.57
CA THR A 3 -10.71 -0.67 -8.82
C THR A 3 -11.89 -0.35 -9.74
N ALA A 4 -12.52 0.82 -9.58
CA ALA A 4 -13.59 1.27 -10.46
C ALA A 4 -13.09 1.44 -11.89
N TRP A 5 -11.92 2.06 -12.06
CA TRP A 5 -11.31 2.27 -13.37
C TRP A 5 -10.92 0.96 -14.07
N ARG A 6 -10.43 -0.03 -13.31
CA ARG A 6 -10.17 -1.38 -13.84
C ARG A 6 -11.45 -2.05 -14.31
N LYS A 7 -12.54 -1.95 -13.53
CA LYS A 7 -13.85 -2.50 -13.88
C LYS A 7 -14.42 -1.87 -15.15
N VAL A 8 -14.39 -0.54 -15.25
CA VAL A 8 -14.82 0.21 -16.45
C VAL A 8 -14.09 -0.25 -17.70
N LYS A 9 -12.76 -0.43 -17.62
CA LYS A 9 -11.97 -0.95 -18.74
C LYS A 9 -12.32 -2.40 -19.09
N ASN A 10 -12.54 -3.24 -18.08
CA ASN A 10 -12.83 -4.66 -18.28
C ASN A 10 -14.23 -4.88 -18.87
N GLU A 11 -15.21 -4.09 -18.44
CA GLU A 11 -16.60 -4.14 -18.89
C GLU A 11 -16.86 -3.23 -20.10
N ASN A 12 -15.86 -2.44 -20.49
CA ASN A 12 -15.93 -1.43 -21.54
C ASN A 12 -17.13 -0.48 -21.36
N ASP A 13 -17.37 -0.06 -20.12
CA ASP A 13 -18.53 0.76 -19.75
C ASP A 13 -18.36 2.20 -20.27
N LYS A 14 -19.09 2.53 -21.34
CA LYS A 14 -19.09 3.85 -21.97
C LYS A 14 -19.95 4.88 -21.23
N ASN A 15 -20.82 4.42 -20.32
CA ASN A 15 -21.69 5.28 -19.53
C ASN A 15 -21.03 5.73 -18.22
N PHE A 16 -19.82 5.22 -17.93
CA PHE A 16 -19.09 5.63 -16.74
C PHE A 16 -18.58 7.06 -16.86
N THR A 17 -19.05 7.94 -15.98
CA THR A 17 -18.67 9.35 -15.96
C THR A 17 -17.81 9.72 -14.75
N ILE A 18 -17.23 10.92 -14.78
CA ILE A 18 -16.51 11.50 -13.63
C ILE A 18 -17.43 11.61 -12.41
N GLN A 19 -18.73 11.86 -12.59
CA GLN A 19 -19.70 11.91 -11.49
C GLN A 19 -19.78 10.56 -10.77
N ASN A 20 -19.85 9.45 -11.51
CA ASN A 20 -19.82 8.11 -10.92
C ASN A 20 -18.53 7.89 -10.10
N MET A 21 -17.41 8.45 -10.54
CA MET A 21 -16.13 8.36 -9.83
C MET A 21 -16.14 9.18 -8.52
N LEU A 22 -16.77 10.35 -8.50
CA LEU A 22 -16.99 11.14 -7.29
C LEU A 22 -17.95 10.44 -6.32
N ASP A 23 -19.02 9.83 -6.83
CA ASP A 23 -19.98 9.10 -6.00
C ASP A 23 -19.34 7.89 -5.32
N ILE A 24 -18.41 7.21 -5.99
CA ILE A 24 -17.59 6.14 -5.38
C ILE A 24 -16.67 6.71 -4.29
N TYR A 25 -16.08 7.90 -4.49
CA TYR A 25 -15.21 8.53 -3.49
C TYR A 25 -15.95 8.89 -2.21
N TYR A 26 -17.13 9.49 -2.35
CA TYR A 26 -17.97 9.87 -1.22
C TYR A 26 -18.79 8.71 -0.65
N GLY A 27 -18.58 7.47 -1.13
CA GLY A 27 -19.27 6.27 -0.64
C GLY A 27 -20.77 6.19 -1.00
N LYS A 28 -21.22 7.00 -1.96
CA LYS A 28 -22.61 7.07 -2.44
C LYS A 28 -22.95 6.00 -3.46
N SER A 29 -21.94 5.34 -4.05
CA SER A 29 -22.13 4.31 -5.07
C SER A 29 -21.36 3.03 -4.74
N ASN A 30 -22.03 1.89 -4.91
CA ASN A 30 -21.44 0.54 -4.78
C ASN A 30 -20.91 0.00 -6.12
N TYR A 31 -20.82 0.84 -7.16
CA TYR A 31 -20.41 0.45 -8.53
C TYR A 31 -19.10 -0.35 -8.56
N ALA A 32 -18.13 0.02 -7.73
CA ALA A 32 -16.96 -0.79 -7.45
C ALA A 32 -16.63 -0.69 -5.96
N LYS A 33 -16.88 -1.77 -5.23
CA LYS A 33 -16.44 -1.88 -3.83
C LYS A 33 -14.92 -1.94 -3.80
N TYR A 34 -14.34 -0.98 -3.09
CA TYR A 34 -12.92 -0.97 -2.84
C TYR A 34 -12.63 -1.99 -1.74
N ASP A 35 -12.02 -3.11 -2.10
CA ASP A 35 -11.53 -4.06 -1.13
C ASP A 35 -10.26 -3.49 -0.48
N ASN A 36 -10.41 -2.91 0.72
CA ASN A 36 -9.31 -2.38 1.51
C ASN A 36 -8.23 -3.45 1.77
N SER A 37 -8.57 -4.75 1.73
CA SER A 37 -7.61 -5.84 1.91
C SER A 37 -6.63 -5.98 0.73
N MET A 38 -6.94 -5.39 -0.43
CA MET A 38 -6.04 -5.37 -1.59
C MET A 38 -4.93 -4.31 -1.48
N CYS A 39 -4.90 -3.51 -0.41
CA CYS A 39 -3.95 -2.42 -0.22
C CYS A 39 -2.97 -2.62 0.94
N GLN A 40 -2.65 -3.88 1.25
CA GLN A 40 -1.71 -4.22 2.35
C GLN A 40 -0.35 -3.53 2.19
N TRP A 41 0.15 -3.35 0.96
CA TRP A 41 1.37 -2.56 0.71
C TRP A 41 1.20 -1.08 1.09
N ASN A 42 0.07 -0.47 0.71
CA ASN A 42 -0.17 0.94 1.03
C ASN A 42 -0.34 1.16 2.54
N GLN A 43 -1.00 0.21 3.23
CA GLN A 43 -1.06 0.22 4.70
C GLN A 43 0.33 0.07 5.31
N PHE A 44 1.10 -0.92 4.87
CA PHE A 44 2.46 -1.14 5.34
C PHE A 44 3.37 0.09 5.15
N VAL A 45 3.33 0.71 3.97
CA VAL A 45 4.14 1.91 3.69
C VAL A 45 3.67 3.09 4.54
N LYS A 46 2.36 3.24 4.74
CA LYS A 46 1.82 4.29 5.60
C LYS A 46 2.30 4.11 7.04
N ASP A 47 2.11 2.92 7.60
CA ASP A 47 2.51 2.59 8.98
C ASP A 47 4.03 2.71 9.16
N PHE A 48 4.83 2.29 8.17
CA PHE A 48 6.28 2.46 8.18
C PHE A 48 6.68 3.95 8.15
N CYS A 49 6.05 4.76 7.30
CA CYS A 49 6.35 6.19 7.20
C CYS A 49 5.93 7.00 8.44
N GLU A 50 4.93 6.54 9.19
CA GLU A 50 4.51 7.12 10.46
C GLU A 50 5.52 6.84 11.60
N ASP A 51 6.37 5.82 11.47
CA ASP A 51 7.38 5.48 12.48
C ASP A 51 8.57 6.46 12.46
N GLU A 52 8.97 6.94 13.63
CA GLU A 52 10.16 7.79 13.83
C GLU A 52 11.44 7.10 13.34
N LYS A 53 11.54 5.77 13.51
CA LYS A 53 12.70 5.01 13.00
C LYS A 53 12.84 5.11 11.48
N SER A 54 11.75 5.36 10.74
CA SER A 54 11.81 5.54 9.28
C SER A 54 12.59 6.77 8.86
N PHE A 55 12.67 7.80 9.70
CA PHE A 55 13.38 9.06 9.40
C PHE A 55 14.90 8.90 9.39
N LEU A 56 15.40 7.81 9.96
CA LEU A 56 16.82 7.44 9.96
C LEU A 56 17.30 6.97 8.58
N TYR A 57 16.39 6.70 7.64
CA TYR A 57 16.74 6.21 6.30
C TYR A 57 16.58 7.30 5.25
N SER A 58 17.61 7.47 4.41
CA SER A 58 17.56 8.42 3.28
C SER A 58 16.57 7.96 2.19
N ASN A 59 16.51 6.65 1.93
CA ASN A 59 15.62 6.08 0.92
C ASN A 59 14.53 5.19 1.56
N LYS A 60 13.58 5.84 2.24
CA LYS A 60 12.48 5.18 2.98
C LYS A 60 11.69 4.19 2.13
N LEU A 61 11.31 4.58 0.90
CA LEU A 61 10.53 3.71 0.03
C LEU A 61 11.31 2.46 -0.40
N LYS A 62 12.63 2.58 -0.59
CA LYS A 62 13.46 1.41 -0.90
C LYS A 62 13.54 0.46 0.28
N VAL A 63 13.75 0.97 1.49
CA VAL A 63 13.72 0.19 2.73
C VAL A 63 12.38 -0.51 2.92
N ALA A 64 11.26 0.23 2.79
CA ALA A 64 9.92 -0.33 2.86
C ALA A 64 9.73 -1.47 1.84
N SER A 65 10.21 -1.31 0.61
CA SER A 65 10.08 -2.33 -0.44
C SER A 65 10.87 -3.60 -0.15
N ILE A 66 12.05 -3.48 0.47
CA ILE A 66 12.87 -4.61 0.90
C ILE A 66 12.14 -5.36 2.01
N LEU A 67 11.70 -4.65 3.06
CA LEU A 67 10.97 -5.25 4.18
C LEU A 67 9.67 -5.93 3.73
N TRP A 68 8.92 -5.28 2.85
CA TRP A 68 7.68 -5.83 2.31
C TRP A 68 7.90 -7.10 1.50
N LYS A 69 8.97 -7.18 0.71
CA LYS A 69 9.30 -8.40 -0.03
C LYS A 69 9.51 -9.57 0.93
N GLU A 70 10.25 -9.36 2.01
CA GLU A 70 10.52 -10.40 3.02
C GLU A 70 9.25 -10.85 3.76
N ILE A 71 8.32 -9.94 4.05
CA ILE A 71 7.07 -10.27 4.75
C ILE A 71 6.10 -10.96 3.79
N ARG A 72 6.01 -10.47 2.54
CA ARG A 72 5.12 -11.01 1.51
C ARG A 72 5.49 -12.45 1.15
N ASP A 73 6.78 -12.75 1.09
CA ASP A 73 7.28 -14.10 0.80
C ASP A 73 7.24 -15.00 2.05
N SER A 74 6.96 -14.44 3.23
CA SER A 74 6.79 -15.17 4.50
C SER A 74 5.31 -15.48 4.79
N LYS A 75 5.07 -16.42 5.72
CA LYS A 75 3.73 -16.71 6.27
C LYS A 75 3.28 -15.72 7.36
N LYS A 76 4.09 -14.69 7.63
CA LYS A 76 3.79 -13.68 8.66
C LYS A 76 2.65 -12.76 8.24
N GLU A 77 2.03 -12.11 9.23
CA GLU A 77 1.06 -11.06 8.98
C GLU A 77 1.71 -9.93 8.15
N LYS A 78 0.98 -9.47 7.13
CA LYS A 78 1.45 -8.45 6.17
C LYS A 78 1.27 -7.04 6.74
N VAL A 79 1.71 -6.88 7.98
CA VAL A 79 1.57 -5.66 8.79
C VAL A 79 2.97 -5.19 9.18
N TYR A 80 3.13 -3.88 9.34
CA TYR A 80 4.38 -3.30 9.80
C TYR A 80 4.55 -3.49 11.31
N HIS A 81 5.75 -3.88 11.70
CA HIS A 81 6.19 -4.03 13.08
C HIS A 81 7.61 -3.50 13.22
N LYS A 82 7.89 -2.81 14.32
CA LYS A 82 9.21 -2.23 14.62
C LYS A 82 10.33 -3.27 14.61
N GLU A 83 10.01 -4.50 15.02
CA GLU A 83 10.96 -5.64 15.04
C GLU A 83 11.50 -6.01 13.64
N LEU A 84 10.79 -5.67 12.57
CA LEU A 84 11.24 -5.94 11.21
C LEU A 84 12.49 -5.13 10.86
N LEU A 85 12.61 -3.91 11.42
CA LEU A 85 13.79 -3.08 11.23
C LEU A 85 15.01 -3.69 11.90
N ASP A 86 14.83 -4.23 13.10
CA ASP A 86 15.93 -4.82 13.85
C ASP A 86 16.34 -6.16 13.21
N LYS A 87 15.36 -6.98 12.80
CA LYS A 87 15.57 -8.29 12.16
C LYS A 87 16.26 -8.18 10.79
N TYR A 88 15.89 -7.18 9.98
CA TYR A 88 16.46 -6.98 8.65
C TYR A 88 17.45 -5.80 8.59
N SER A 89 17.96 -5.38 9.74
CA SER A 89 18.91 -4.27 9.90
C SER A 89 20.10 -4.38 8.96
N GLU A 90 20.68 -5.58 8.83
CA GLU A 90 21.80 -5.86 7.92
C GLU A 90 21.49 -5.54 6.45
N LYS A 91 20.25 -5.80 5.98
CA LYS A 91 19.82 -5.55 4.59
C LYS A 91 19.47 -4.09 4.31
N ILE A 92 19.18 -3.32 5.36
CA ILE A 92 18.72 -1.93 5.24
C ILE A 92 19.77 -0.91 5.71
N LYS A 93 20.89 -1.38 6.30
CA LYS A 93 21.97 -0.53 6.83
C LYS A 93 22.53 0.41 5.75
N ASP A 94 22.64 -0.07 4.51
CA ASP A 94 23.21 0.70 3.40
C ASP A 94 22.34 1.90 2.99
N TYR A 95 21.11 1.98 3.51
CA TYR A 95 20.17 3.07 3.26
C TYR A 95 19.99 3.99 4.48
N GLN A 96 20.71 3.74 5.58
CA GLN A 96 20.76 4.65 6.72
C GLN A 96 21.47 5.95 6.34
N LYS A 97 21.05 7.05 6.96
CA LYS A 97 21.66 8.37 6.82
C LYS A 97 22.98 8.49 7.55
#